data_AF-A0A7J4RE51-F1
#
_entry.id   AF-A0A7J4RE51-F1
#
_cell.length_a   1.000
_cell.length_b   1.000
_cell.length_c   1.000
_cell.angle_alpha   90.00
_cell.angle_beta   90.00
_cell.angle_gamma   90.00
#
_symmetry.space_group_name_H-M   'P 1'
#
loop_
_entity.id
_entity.type
_entity.pdbx_description
1 polymer ?
#
loop_
_entity_poly.entity_id
_entity_poly.type
_entity_poly.pdbx_seq_one_letter_code
_entity_poly.pdbx_strand_id
1 'polypeptide(L)'
;MAEPSTEPVGLWLGIQAGAFLGLYFGFSLALVSALTSPEELMRIVYLITIFPLVGGILLGPFLAKRERPVASDVPPLQQTMEALEGMDEGQGKWRILSHVRSDGRTVRIDLHDSSRVEELLSRTTPLTNEFPVRYMVGRGISSSRQPELRANVLNILDKQFPKTRQSRYTSAIEIAPELPERLRNQRKRINILLAIFLPIATFLGWLEMR
;
A
#
# COMPACT_ATOMS: atom_id res chain seq x y z
N MET A 1 2.86 -28.73 3.12
CA MET A 1 1.60 -28.04 3.42
C MET A 1 1.20 -27.24 2.19
N ALA A 2 0.00 -27.47 1.65
CA ALA A 2 -0.50 -26.68 0.53
C ALA A 2 -0.86 -25.28 1.04
N GLU A 3 -0.27 -24.23 0.46
CA GLU A 3 -0.64 -22.84 0.77
C GLU A 3 -2.11 -22.62 0.39
N PRO A 4 -2.94 -21.98 1.25
CA PRO A 4 -4.29 -21.63 0.89
C PRO A 4 -4.26 -20.63 -0.27
N SER A 5 -4.79 -21.05 -1.43
CA SER A 5 -4.96 -20.18 -2.59
C SER A 5 -5.92 -19.06 -2.22
N THR A 6 -5.47 -17.80 -2.27
CA THR A 6 -6.37 -16.67 -2.06
C THR A 6 -7.33 -16.52 -3.24
N GLU A 7 -8.56 -16.09 -2.96
CA GLU A 7 -9.58 -15.96 -4.01
C GLU A 7 -9.17 -14.93 -5.08
N PRO A 8 -9.61 -15.12 -6.34
CA PRO A 8 -9.45 -14.12 -7.38
C PRO A 8 -10.15 -12.81 -6.99
N VAL A 9 -9.58 -11.69 -7.44
CA VAL A 9 -10.14 -10.34 -7.21
C VAL A 9 -11.59 -10.24 -7.71
N GLY A 10 -11.91 -10.92 -8.80
CA GLY A 10 -13.26 -10.99 -9.37
C GLY A 10 -13.44 -10.04 -10.55
N LEU A 11 -14.40 -10.37 -11.43
CA LEU A 11 -14.58 -9.70 -12.72
C LEU A 11 -14.90 -8.20 -12.56
N TRP A 12 -15.74 -7.84 -11.59
CA TRP A 12 -16.16 -6.46 -11.38
C TRP A 12 -14.99 -5.54 -11.01
N LEU A 13 -14.22 -5.91 -9.98
CA LEU A 13 -13.02 -5.20 -9.56
C LEU A 13 -11.95 -5.20 -10.66
N GLY A 14 -11.84 -6.30 -11.42
CA GLY A 14 -10.97 -6.38 -12.60
C GLY A 14 -11.33 -5.33 -13.65
N ILE A 15 -12.61 -5.27 -14.07
CA ILE A 15 -13.12 -4.29 -15.05
C ILE A 15 -12.92 -2.86 -14.54
N GLN A 16 -13.25 -2.59 -13.28
CA GLN A 16 -13.03 -1.26 -12.67
C GLN A 16 -11.55 -0.85 -12.72
N ALA A 17 -10.65 -1.76 -12.31
CA ALA A 17 -9.21 -1.49 -12.34
C ALA A 17 -8.69 -1.29 -13.77
N GLY A 18 -9.16 -2.10 -14.73
CA GLY A 18 -8.84 -1.95 -16.15
C GLY A 18 -9.31 -0.62 -16.71
N ALA A 19 -10.54 -0.22 -16.39
CA ALA A 19 -11.09 1.07 -16.82
C ALA A 19 -10.36 2.26 -16.20
N PHE A 20 -9.96 2.14 -14.93
CA PHE A 20 -9.18 3.18 -14.24
C PHE A 20 -7.78 3.35 -14.87
N LEU A 21 -7.09 2.25 -15.19
CA LEU A 21 -5.82 2.29 -15.91
C LEU A 21 -5.98 2.91 -17.31
N GLY A 22 -7.05 2.53 -18.02
CA GLY A 22 -7.41 3.11 -19.31
C GLY A 22 -7.65 4.62 -19.21
N LEU A 23 -8.38 5.08 -18.19
CA LEU A 23 -8.61 6.50 -17.93
C LEU A 23 -7.30 7.25 -17.68
N TYR A 24 -6.39 6.70 -16.87
CA TYR A 24 -5.11 7.34 -16.59
C TYR A 24 -4.25 7.51 -17.86
N PHE A 25 -4.21 6.48 -18.70
CA PHE A 25 -3.52 6.53 -19.98
C PHE A 25 -4.18 7.52 -20.95
N GLY A 26 -5.50 7.45 -21.10
CA GLY A 26 -6.29 8.36 -21.94
C GLY A 26 -6.15 9.82 -21.51
N PHE A 27 -6.16 10.10 -20.20
CA PHE A 27 -5.93 11.43 -19.65
C PHE A 27 -4.52 11.95 -19.96
N SER A 28 -3.51 11.09 -19.87
CA SER A 28 -2.13 11.46 -20.18
C SER A 28 -1.98 11.84 -21.66
N LEU A 29 -2.58 11.08 -22.58
CA LEU A 29 -2.63 11.43 -24.01
C LEU A 29 -3.44 12.70 -24.26
N ALA A 30 -4.58 12.86 -23.58
CA ALA A 30 -5.42 14.04 -23.71
C ALA A 30 -4.69 15.32 -23.26
N LEU A 31 -3.88 15.23 -22.20
CA LEU A 31 -3.04 16.33 -21.75
C LEU A 31 -1.99 16.71 -22.80
N VAL A 32 -1.30 15.71 -23.37
CA VAL A 32 -0.33 15.95 -24.46
C VAL A 32 -1.04 16.60 -25.66
N SER A 33 -2.17 16.03 -26.08
CA SER A 33 -3.00 16.55 -27.16
C SER A 33 -3.46 18.00 -26.92
N ALA A 34 -3.87 18.34 -25.71
CA ALA A 34 -4.30 19.69 -25.37
C ALA A 34 -3.14 20.70 -25.43
N LEU A 35 -1.92 20.25 -25.15
CA LEU A 35 -0.71 21.08 -25.23
C LEU A 35 -0.18 21.23 -26.67
N THR A 36 -0.39 20.24 -27.54
CA THR A 36 0.11 20.25 -28.93
C THR A 36 -0.91 20.75 -29.95
N SER A 37 -2.18 20.45 -29.77
CA SER A 37 -3.27 20.85 -30.69
C SER A 37 -4.54 21.21 -29.89
N PRO A 38 -4.57 22.38 -29.24
CA PRO A 38 -5.65 22.77 -28.33
C PRO A 38 -7.02 22.91 -29.01
N GLU A 39 -7.05 23.13 -30.33
CA GLU A 39 -8.28 23.29 -31.10
C GLU A 39 -9.02 21.96 -31.34
N GLU A 40 -8.35 20.82 -31.17
CA GLU A 40 -8.93 19.48 -31.37
C GLU A 40 -9.65 18.96 -30.13
N LEU A 41 -10.69 19.69 -29.69
CA LEU A 41 -11.48 19.33 -28.50
C LEU A 41 -12.09 17.93 -28.57
N MET A 42 -12.52 17.49 -29.75
CA MET A 42 -13.09 16.16 -29.94
C MET A 42 -12.06 15.06 -29.70
N ARG A 43 -10.79 15.28 -30.08
CA ARG A 43 -9.70 14.33 -29.83
C ARG A 43 -9.50 14.13 -28.33
N ILE A 44 -9.49 15.22 -27.56
CA ILE A 44 -9.41 15.18 -26.09
C ILE A 44 -10.57 14.38 -25.49
N VAL A 45 -11.80 14.62 -25.96
CA VAL A 45 -12.99 13.88 -25.50
C VAL A 45 -12.86 12.38 -25.79
N TYR A 46 -12.43 12.01 -27.00
CA TYR A 46 -12.23 10.60 -27.38
C TYR A 46 -11.15 9.92 -26.55
N LEU A 47 -10.02 10.60 -26.31
CA LEU A 47 -8.92 10.05 -25.51
C LEU A 47 -9.36 9.74 -24.06
N ILE A 48 -10.16 10.61 -23.45
CA ILE A 48 -10.65 10.43 -22.08
C ILE A 48 -11.76 9.38 -21.99
N THR A 49 -12.56 9.17 -23.04
CA THR A 49 -13.76 8.31 -23.00
C THR A 49 -13.53 6.91 -23.56
N ILE A 50 -12.74 6.75 -24.63
CA ILE A 50 -12.52 5.46 -25.29
C ILE A 50 -11.53 4.59 -24.49
N PHE A 51 -10.43 5.16 -24.02
CA PHE A 51 -9.39 4.39 -23.32
C PHE A 51 -9.86 3.73 -22.02
N PRO A 52 -10.72 4.32 -21.18
CA PRO A 52 -11.35 3.60 -20.07
C PRO A 52 -12.15 2.38 -20.52
N LEU A 53 -12.92 2.47 -21.61
CA LEU A 53 -13.70 1.36 -22.13
C LEU A 53 -12.79 0.23 -22.64
N VAL A 54 -11.78 0.58 -23.44
CA VAL A 54 -10.78 -0.37 -23.95
C VAL A 54 -10.00 -1.02 -22.81
N GLY A 55 -9.57 -0.23 -21.82
CA GLY A 55 -8.87 -0.72 -20.64
C GLY A 55 -9.73 -1.68 -19.83
N GLY A 56 -11.01 -1.36 -19.60
CA GLY A 56 -11.95 -2.24 -18.89
C GLY A 56 -12.17 -3.57 -19.61
N ILE A 57 -12.33 -3.54 -20.94
CA ILE A 57 -12.60 -4.75 -21.76
C ILE A 57 -11.35 -5.63 -21.90
N LEU A 58 -10.19 -5.03 -22.21
CA LEU A 58 -8.97 -5.79 -22.47
C LEU A 58 -8.25 -6.21 -21.20
N LEU A 59 -8.09 -5.29 -20.25
CA LEU A 59 -7.35 -5.55 -19.01
C LEU A 59 -8.25 -6.16 -17.93
N GLY A 60 -9.55 -5.86 -17.93
CA GLY A 60 -10.47 -6.31 -16.89
C GLY A 60 -10.46 -7.83 -16.66
N PRO A 61 -10.63 -8.67 -17.70
CA PRO A 61 -10.58 -10.13 -17.58
C PRO A 61 -9.21 -10.66 -17.10
N PHE A 62 -8.11 -9.97 -17.44
CA PHE A 62 -6.77 -10.33 -16.98
C PHE A 62 -6.58 -9.98 -15.49
N LEU A 63 -7.00 -8.77 -15.09
CA LEU A 63 -6.91 -8.28 -13.72
C LEU A 63 -7.86 -9.02 -12.78
N ALA A 64 -8.99 -9.51 -13.27
CA ALA A 64 -9.96 -10.30 -12.52
C ALA A 64 -9.37 -11.62 -11.99
N LYS A 65 -8.42 -12.20 -12.73
CA LYS A 65 -7.71 -13.44 -12.36
C LYS A 65 -6.60 -13.23 -11.34
N ARG A 66 -6.31 -11.98 -10.97
CA ARG A 66 -5.27 -11.68 -9.99
C ARG A 66 -5.72 -12.22 -8.62
N GLU A 67 -4.84 -12.96 -7.96
CA GLU A 67 -5.05 -13.40 -6.59
C GLU A 67 -5.10 -12.19 -5.65
N ARG A 68 -6.09 -12.17 -4.74
CA ARG A 68 -6.14 -11.17 -3.68
C ARG A 68 -4.90 -11.33 -2.80
N PRO A 69 -4.17 -10.25 -2.50
CA PRO A 69 -2.94 -10.34 -1.72
C PRO A 69 -3.15 -10.71 -0.24
N VAL A 70 -4.38 -10.66 0.29
CA VAL A 70 -4.71 -11.03 1.68
C VAL A 70 -6.13 -11.64 1.72
N ALA A 71 -6.30 -12.67 2.55
CA ALA A 71 -7.53 -13.48 2.68
C ALA A 71 -8.57 -12.93 3.68
N SER A 72 -8.24 -11.89 4.46
CA SER A 72 -9.14 -11.40 5.51
C SER A 72 -10.12 -10.36 4.98
N ASP A 73 -11.41 -10.61 5.20
CA ASP A 73 -12.52 -9.69 4.92
C ASP A 73 -12.63 -8.58 5.99
N VAL A 74 -11.95 -8.73 7.13
CA VAL A 74 -11.95 -7.72 8.20
C VAL A 74 -10.89 -6.66 7.92
N PRO A 75 -11.25 -5.37 7.87
CA PRO A 75 -10.28 -4.30 7.64
C PRO A 75 -9.12 -4.32 8.65
N PRO A 76 -7.86 -4.17 8.22
CA PRO A 76 -6.69 -4.17 9.11
C PRO A 76 -6.82 -3.23 10.31
N LEU A 77 -7.43 -2.06 10.10
CA LEU A 77 -7.67 -1.09 11.17
C LEU A 77 -8.56 -1.67 12.26
N GLN A 78 -9.65 -2.33 11.88
CA GLN A 78 -10.60 -2.89 12.83
C GLN A 78 -9.96 -4.01 13.66
N GLN A 79 -9.25 -4.94 13.01
CA GLN A 79 -8.50 -5.99 13.72
C GLN A 79 -7.49 -5.41 14.71
N THR A 80 -6.82 -4.32 14.32
CA THR A 80 -5.87 -3.63 15.20
C THR A 80 -6.55 -2.98 16.39
N MET A 81 -7.73 -2.38 16.19
CA MET A 81 -8.51 -1.78 17.28
C MET A 81 -9.01 -2.84 18.26
N GLU A 82 -9.48 -3.98 17.78
CA GLU A 82 -9.90 -5.12 18.59
C GLU A 82 -8.71 -5.68 19.40
N ALA A 83 -7.54 -5.85 18.77
CA ALA A 83 -6.33 -6.31 19.46
C ALA A 83 -5.86 -5.36 20.58
N LEU A 84 -6.15 -4.06 20.44
CA LEU A 84 -5.75 -3.01 21.38
C LEU A 84 -6.86 -2.61 22.36
N GLU A 85 -7.99 -3.30 22.36
CA GLU A 85 -9.09 -3.00 23.27
C GLU A 85 -8.64 -3.00 24.73
N GLY A 86 -9.04 -1.96 25.48
CA GLY A 86 -8.65 -1.76 26.88
C GLY A 86 -7.23 -1.20 27.10
N MET A 87 -6.53 -0.78 26.04
CA MET A 87 -5.19 -0.15 26.15
C MET A 87 -5.22 1.37 26.31
N ASP A 88 -6.40 2.00 26.37
CA ASP A 88 -6.51 3.45 26.53
C ASP A 88 -6.01 3.92 27.91
N GLU A 89 -5.08 4.90 27.92
CA GLU A 89 -4.40 5.36 29.15
C GLU A 89 -4.98 6.67 29.73
N GLY A 90 -6.08 7.20 29.18
CA GLY A 90 -6.74 8.41 29.67
C GLY A 90 -6.34 9.71 28.95
N GLN A 91 -6.67 10.88 29.53
CA GLN A 91 -6.52 12.19 28.84
C GLN A 91 -5.06 12.59 28.66
N GLY A 92 -4.71 13.07 27.46
CA GLY A 92 -3.34 13.48 27.12
C GLY A 92 -2.33 12.33 27.04
N LYS A 93 -2.81 11.09 27.08
CA LYS A 93 -2.03 9.85 26.99
C LYS A 93 -2.43 9.06 25.76
N TRP A 94 -1.75 7.93 25.57
CA TRP A 94 -2.04 7.03 24.46
C TRP A 94 -3.49 6.56 24.46
N ARG A 95 -4.11 6.62 23.28
CA ARG A 95 -5.47 6.12 23.03
C ARG A 95 -5.59 5.57 21.63
N ILE A 96 -6.37 4.51 21.48
CA ILE A 96 -6.60 3.82 20.20
C ILE A 96 -7.09 4.82 19.14
N LEU A 97 -8.13 5.60 19.46
CA LEU A 97 -8.78 6.50 18.50
C LEU A 97 -7.94 7.71 18.10
N SER A 98 -6.86 8.04 18.80
CA SER A 98 -5.95 9.14 18.41
C SER A 98 -4.63 8.65 17.83
N HIS A 99 -4.15 7.49 18.27
CA HIS A 99 -2.81 6.98 17.94
C HIS A 99 -2.84 5.88 16.89
N VAL A 100 -4.00 5.29 16.58
CA VAL A 100 -4.15 4.28 15.53
C VAL A 100 -4.86 4.90 14.32
N ARG A 101 -4.24 4.75 13.15
CA ARG A 101 -4.73 5.28 11.87
C ARG A 101 -4.50 4.26 10.77
N SER A 102 -5.36 4.27 9.76
CA SER A 102 -5.14 3.51 8.53
C SER A 102 -4.44 4.38 7.49
N ASP A 103 -3.31 3.91 6.96
CA ASP A 103 -2.64 4.44 5.76
C ASP A 103 -3.00 3.57 4.54
N GLY A 104 -4.26 3.12 4.45
CA GLY A 104 -4.75 2.19 3.43
C GLY A 104 -4.58 0.73 3.85
N ARG A 105 -3.53 0.05 3.35
CA ARG A 105 -3.24 -1.36 3.70
C ARG A 105 -2.31 -1.50 4.91
N THR A 106 -1.61 -0.43 5.26
CA THR A 106 -0.72 -0.38 6.42
C THR A 106 -1.46 0.26 7.58
N VAL A 107 -1.39 -0.34 8.77
CA VAL A 107 -1.90 0.29 9.98
C VAL A 107 -0.79 1.03 10.67
N ARG A 108 -0.99 2.33 10.88
CA ARG A 108 -0.07 3.21 11.59
C ARG A 108 -0.46 3.24 13.07
N ILE A 109 0.50 2.91 13.92
CA ILE A 109 0.36 2.94 15.38
C ILE A 109 1.40 3.90 15.93
N ASP A 110 0.94 5.01 16.48
CA ASP A 110 1.81 5.98 17.13
C ASP A 110 2.12 5.52 18.56
N LEU A 111 3.38 5.28 18.90
CA LEU A 111 3.76 4.77 20.23
C LEU A 111 4.09 5.89 21.22
N HIS A 112 4.05 7.15 20.79
CA HIS A 112 4.29 8.27 21.70
C HIS A 112 3.20 8.35 22.77
N ASP A 113 3.53 8.97 23.90
CA ASP A 113 2.61 9.20 25.02
C ASP A 113 2.02 7.94 25.69
N SER A 114 2.50 6.74 25.31
CA SER A 114 2.20 5.48 26.00
C SER A 114 3.21 5.17 27.09
N SER A 115 2.71 4.68 28.22
CA SER A 115 3.50 4.06 29.29
C SER A 115 3.66 2.53 29.11
N ARG A 116 2.89 1.92 28.21
CA ARG A 116 2.78 0.46 28.00
C ARG A 116 3.27 0.02 26.61
N VAL A 117 4.34 0.63 26.12
CA VAL A 117 4.87 0.39 24.75
C VAL A 117 5.14 -1.08 24.47
N GLU A 118 5.74 -1.82 25.41
CA GLU A 118 6.03 -3.24 25.22
C GLU A 118 4.77 -4.08 25.05
N GLU A 119 3.70 -3.74 25.76
CA GLU A 119 2.41 -4.43 25.65
C GLU A 119 1.65 -4.05 24.38
N LEU A 120 1.74 -2.80 23.94
CA LEU A 120 1.23 -2.39 22.62
C LEU A 120 1.93 -3.18 21.50
N LEU A 121 3.25 -3.35 21.61
CA LEU A 121 4.00 -4.18 20.66
C LEU A 121 3.56 -5.64 20.75
N SER A 122 3.50 -6.25 21.94
CA SER A 122 3.15 -7.67 22.07
C SER A 122 1.76 -8.02 21.53
N ARG A 123 0.79 -7.10 21.61
CA ARG A 123 -0.56 -7.28 21.05
C ARG A 123 -0.63 -7.07 19.53
N THR A 124 0.27 -6.25 18.96
CA THR A 124 0.18 -5.83 17.55
C THR A 124 1.19 -6.53 16.65
N THR A 125 2.32 -7.02 17.18
CA THR A 125 3.30 -7.76 16.39
C THR A 125 2.75 -9.05 15.76
N PRO A 126 1.78 -9.79 16.35
CA PRO A 126 1.16 -10.92 15.67
C PRO A 126 0.43 -10.53 14.37
N LEU A 127 -0.21 -9.35 14.35
CA LEU A 127 -0.93 -8.82 13.18
C LEU A 127 -0.01 -8.57 11.98
N THR A 128 1.29 -8.39 12.23
CA THR A 128 2.28 -8.15 11.17
C THR A 128 2.46 -9.32 10.21
N ASN A 129 1.93 -10.50 10.55
CA ASN A 129 1.90 -11.64 9.64
C ASN A 129 0.78 -11.54 8.59
N GLU A 130 -0.23 -10.72 8.84
CA GLU A 130 -1.39 -10.55 7.95
C GLU A 130 -1.28 -9.28 7.10
N PHE A 131 -0.85 -8.17 7.71
CA PHE A 131 -0.74 -6.88 7.04
C PHE A 131 0.43 -6.05 7.61
N PRO A 132 0.94 -5.06 6.86
CA PRO A 132 2.01 -4.21 7.36
C PRO A 132 1.55 -3.36 8.55
N VAL A 133 2.35 -3.31 9.61
CA VAL A 133 2.14 -2.42 10.76
C VAL A 133 3.30 -1.45 10.86
N ARG A 134 2.99 -0.16 10.92
CA ARG A 134 3.96 0.93 11.00
C ARG A 134 3.91 1.58 12.38
N TYR A 135 4.98 1.39 13.15
CA TYR A 135 5.16 1.98 14.47
C TYR A 135 5.81 3.35 14.36
N MET A 136 5.14 4.41 14.81
CA MET A 136 5.76 5.74 14.94
C MET A 136 6.51 5.82 16.25
N VAL A 137 7.81 6.09 16.15
CA VAL A 137 8.73 6.09 17.30
C VAL A 137 9.57 7.37 17.38
N GLY A 138 9.37 8.27 16.42
CA GLY A 138 10.17 9.48 16.29
C GLY A 138 11.57 9.19 15.75
N ARG A 139 12.40 10.24 15.74
CA ARG A 139 13.75 10.22 15.17
C ARG A 139 14.80 9.62 16.10
N GLY A 140 14.51 9.51 17.39
CA GLY A 140 15.47 9.07 18.40
C GLY A 140 16.64 10.03 18.63
N ILE A 141 16.45 11.32 18.31
CA ILE A 141 17.43 12.37 18.60
C ILE A 141 17.09 13.05 19.93
N SER A 142 18.10 13.63 20.59
CA SER A 142 17.97 14.28 21.91
C SER A 142 16.91 15.38 21.98
N SER A 143 16.61 16.06 20.87
CA SER A 143 15.56 17.08 20.78
C SER A 143 14.14 16.52 20.59
N SER A 144 13.98 15.20 20.54
CA SER A 144 12.66 14.55 20.45
C SER A 144 11.97 14.55 21.82
N ARG A 145 10.63 14.52 21.85
CA ARG A 145 9.86 14.43 23.09
C ARG A 145 10.16 13.15 23.90
N GLN A 146 10.43 12.04 23.21
CA GLN A 146 10.81 10.75 23.81
C GLN A 146 12.01 10.14 23.02
N PRO A 147 13.25 10.59 23.27
CA PRO A 147 14.43 10.18 22.48
C PRO A 147 14.71 8.67 22.54
N GLU A 148 14.44 8.03 23.68
CA GLU A 148 14.76 6.61 23.90
C GLU A 148 13.77 5.65 23.22
N LEU A 149 12.57 6.13 22.87
CA LEU A 149 11.48 5.30 22.35
C LEU A 149 11.93 4.47 21.14
N ARG A 150 12.63 5.10 20.19
CA ARG A 150 13.14 4.42 18.99
C ARG A 150 14.11 3.29 19.32
N ALA A 151 15.05 3.53 20.24
CA ALA A 151 16.04 2.53 20.62
C ALA A 151 15.37 1.34 21.32
N ASN A 152 14.42 1.61 22.23
CA ASN A 152 13.68 0.58 22.96
C ASN A 152 12.86 -0.30 22.02
N VAL A 153 12.10 0.31 21.11
CA VAL A 153 11.27 -0.42 20.12
C VAL A 153 12.15 -1.23 19.17
N LEU A 154 13.29 -0.68 18.70
CA LEU A 154 14.22 -1.43 17.85
C LEU A 154 14.80 -2.65 18.56
N ASN A 155 15.17 -2.54 19.84
CA ASN A 155 15.71 -3.65 20.62
C ASN A 155 14.72 -4.80 20.76
N ILE A 156 13.42 -4.50 20.83
CA ILE A 156 12.35 -5.51 20.88
C ILE A 156 12.13 -6.13 19.49
N LEU A 157 11.92 -5.30 18.47
CA LEU A 157 11.61 -5.75 17.12
C LEU A 157 12.77 -6.52 16.47
N ASP A 158 14.02 -6.17 16.78
CA ASP A 158 15.21 -6.86 16.26
C ASP A 158 15.39 -8.28 16.78
N LYS A 159 14.81 -8.59 17.95
CA LYS A 159 14.79 -9.96 18.49
C LYS A 159 13.69 -10.82 17.87
N GLN A 160 12.61 -10.19 17.39
CA GLN A 160 11.42 -10.88 16.90
C GLN A 160 11.41 -11.03 15.37
N PHE A 161 11.96 -10.06 14.63
CA PHE A 161 11.84 -10.00 13.18
C PHE A 161 13.19 -9.86 12.48
N PRO A 162 13.44 -10.60 11.38
CA PRO A 162 14.62 -10.41 10.57
C PRO A 162 14.60 -9.04 9.89
N LYS A 163 15.78 -8.48 9.60
CA LYS A 163 15.92 -7.17 8.93
C LYS A 163 15.19 -7.08 7.59
N THR A 164 15.03 -8.21 6.90
CA THR A 164 14.32 -8.30 5.61
C THR A 164 12.83 -7.97 5.72
N ARG A 165 12.20 -8.17 6.89
CA ARG A 165 10.81 -7.80 7.17
C ARG A 165 10.67 -6.38 7.71
N GLN A 166 11.77 -5.72 8.07
CA GLN A 166 11.78 -4.40 8.68
C GLN A 166 12.11 -3.32 7.65
N SER A 167 11.22 -2.35 7.48
CA SER A 167 11.50 -1.09 6.78
C SER A 167 11.70 0.02 7.80
N ARG A 168 12.93 0.57 7.85
CA ARG A 168 13.30 1.61 8.82
C ARG A 168 13.23 2.98 8.17
N TYR A 169 12.24 3.76 8.57
CA TYR A 169 12.08 5.16 8.14
C TYR A 169 12.66 6.10 9.19
N THR A 170 12.74 7.39 8.84
CA THR A 170 13.28 8.46 9.69
C THR A 170 12.56 8.56 11.03
N SER A 171 11.23 8.46 11.04
CA SER A 171 10.39 8.60 12.26
C SER A 171 9.56 7.36 12.61
N ALA A 172 9.71 6.29 11.83
CA ALA A 172 8.88 5.11 11.95
C ALA A 172 9.67 3.83 11.66
N ILE A 173 9.14 2.71 12.14
CA ILE A 173 9.62 1.36 11.84
C ILE A 173 8.40 0.57 11.37
N GLU A 174 8.46 0.04 10.16
CA GLU A 174 7.38 -0.77 9.60
C GLU A 174 7.80 -2.23 9.54
N ILE A 175 6.91 -3.11 9.99
CA ILE A 175 7.06 -4.55 9.86
C ILE A 175 6.08 -5.02 8.81
N ALA A 176 6.62 -5.57 7.72
CA ALA A 176 5.83 -6.15 6.65
C ALA A 176 5.53 -7.64 6.91
N PRO A 177 4.42 -8.16 6.39
CA PRO A 177 4.16 -9.59 6.37
C PRO A 177 5.22 -10.31 5.56
N GLU A 178 5.51 -11.54 5.97
CA GLU A 178 6.38 -12.39 5.19
C GLU A 178 5.66 -12.74 3.88
N LEU A 179 6.22 -12.26 2.77
CA LEU A 179 5.66 -12.54 1.45
C LEU A 179 5.97 -13.99 1.07
N PRO A 180 4.95 -14.82 0.78
CA PRO A 180 5.16 -16.13 0.15
C PRO A 180 6.03 -15.99 -1.09
N GLU A 181 6.84 -17.01 -1.38
CA GLU A 181 7.75 -16.97 -2.54
C GLU A 181 7.02 -16.70 -3.85
N ARG A 182 5.79 -17.22 -3.98
CA ARG A 182 4.92 -17.01 -5.13
C ARG A 182 4.61 -15.53 -5.36
N LEU A 183 4.15 -14.80 -4.33
CA LEU A 183 3.84 -13.37 -4.42
C LEU A 183 5.10 -12.53 -4.68
N ARG A 184 6.23 -12.92 -4.07
CA ARG A 184 7.53 -12.29 -4.33
C ARG A 184 7.93 -12.43 -5.80
N ASN A 185 7.81 -13.63 -6.36
CA ASN A 185 8.10 -13.91 -7.77
C ASN A 185 7.15 -13.20 -8.72
N GLN A 186 5.85 -13.11 -8.38
CA GLN A 186 4.87 -12.35 -9.15
C GLN A 186 5.22 -10.86 -9.20
N ARG A 187 5.58 -10.26 -8.06
CA ARG A 187 6.00 -8.85 -7.99
C ARG A 187 7.26 -8.60 -8.85
N LYS A 188 8.23 -9.52 -8.81
CA LYS A 188 9.42 -9.44 -9.66
C LYS A 188 9.07 -9.47 -11.16
N ARG A 189 8.19 -10.38 -11.57
CA ARG A 189 7.71 -10.46 -12.98
C ARG A 189 7.01 -9.17 -13.40
N ILE A 190 6.15 -8.62 -12.55
CA ILE A 190 5.46 -7.35 -12.85
C ILE A 190 6.46 -6.20 -13.02
N ASN A 191 7.44 -6.08 -12.13
CA ASN A 191 8.45 -5.03 -12.23
C ASN A 191 9.26 -5.12 -13.54
N ILE A 192 9.59 -6.35 -13.98
CA ILE A 192 10.25 -6.58 -15.28
C ILE A 192 9.33 -6.15 -16.43
N LEU A 193 8.05 -6.53 -16.39
CA LEU A 193 7.08 -6.10 -17.41
C LEU A 193 6.95 -4.58 -17.44
N LEU A 194 6.86 -3.91 -16.29
CA LEU A 194 6.82 -2.43 -16.23
C LEU A 194 8.06 -1.81 -16.85
N ALA A 195 9.25 -2.36 -16.61
CA ALA A 195 10.49 -1.89 -17.22
C ALA A 195 10.50 -2.05 -18.76
N ILE A 196 9.84 -3.09 -19.28
CA ILE A 196 9.70 -3.33 -20.73
C ILE A 196 8.63 -2.41 -21.35
N PHE A 197 7.50 -2.21 -20.66
CA PHE A 197 6.39 -1.41 -21.19
C PHE A 197 6.63 0.09 -21.12
N LEU A 198 7.45 0.56 -20.16
CA LEU A 198 7.78 1.97 -20.02
C LEU A 198 8.32 2.60 -21.34
N PRO A 199 9.36 2.05 -22.01
CA PRO A 199 9.85 2.61 -23.26
C PRO A 199 8.83 2.55 -24.41
N ILE A 200 7.97 1.52 -24.44
CA ILE A 200 6.89 1.42 -25.44
C ILE A 200 5.87 2.53 -25.24
N ALA A 201 5.44 2.77 -24.00
CA ALA A 201 4.52 3.85 -23.67
C ALA A 201 5.13 5.23 -23.99
N THR A 202 6.42 5.43 -23.69
CA THR A 202 7.15 6.65 -24.06
C THR A 202 7.22 6.83 -25.58
N PHE A 203 7.46 5.77 -26.34
CA PHE A 203 7.49 5.82 -27.80
C PHE A 203 6.14 6.17 -28.42
N LEU A 204 5.05 5.59 -27.91
CA LEU A 204 3.69 5.94 -28.34
C LEU A 204 3.35 7.40 -28.00
N GLY A 205 3.73 7.87 -26.81
CA GLY A 205 3.57 9.28 -26.44
C GLY A 205 4.36 10.22 -27.36
N TRP A 206 5.56 9.83 -27.79
CA TRP A 206 6.34 10.60 -28.76
C TRP A 206 5.70 10.62 -30.15
N LEU A 207 5.11 9.51 -30.62
CA LEU A 207 4.37 9.47 -31.88
C LEU A 207 3.19 10.44 -31.89
N GLU A 208 2.48 10.59 -30.77
CA GLU A 208 1.39 11.55 -30.62
C GLU A 208 1.87 13.02 -30.67
N MET A 209 3.13 13.28 -30.33
CA MET A 209 3.72 14.62 -30.39
C MET A 209 4.22 15.03 -31.78
N ARG A 210 4.18 14.11 -32.76
CA ARG A 210 4.67 14.33 -34.14
C ARG A 210 3.53 14.56 -35.10
#